data_AF-A0A7Y5HH44-F1
#
_entry.id   AF-A0A7Y5HH44-F1
#
_cell.length_a   1.000
_cell.length_b   1.000
_cell.length_c   1.000
_cell.angle_alpha   90.00
_cell.angle_beta   90.00
_cell.angle_gamma   90.00
#
_symmetry.space_group_name_H-M   'P 1'
#
loop_
_entity.id
_entity.type
_entity.pdbx_description
1 polymer ?
#
loop_
_entity_poly.entity_id
_entity_poly.type
_entity_poly.pdbx_seq_one_letter_code
_entity_poly.pdbx_strand_id
1 'polypeptide(L)'
;MAGRAPPARIGGMFNPKTDLVSHFLAARAAELAADAAHPGAWEGAKQALDALHGTDPDLAAAVEARDLPALRGILDQWTSGKRPPHEHDRDLLKRAMRAFRKRLGVTVLDAESTVGGGPMSGGRSSDIAGITPPRDYPREIWLELARQGRLRNAGQGVFELGRGG
;
A
#
# COMPACT_ATOMS: atom_id res chain seq x y z
N MET A 1 -17.32 -15.30 7.29
CA MET A 1 -17.08 -14.20 8.26
C MET A 1 -15.87 -13.43 7.75
N ALA A 2 -16.08 -12.30 7.07
CA ALA A 2 -15.00 -11.52 6.47
C ALA A 2 -14.29 -10.72 7.56
N GLY A 3 -13.02 -11.05 7.80
CA GLY A 3 -12.16 -10.33 8.74
C GLY A 3 -11.99 -8.88 8.27
N ARG A 4 -12.76 -7.98 8.89
CA ARG A 4 -12.54 -6.54 8.79
C ARG A 4 -11.17 -6.27 9.42
N ALA A 5 -10.16 -6.13 8.56
CA ALA A 5 -8.85 -5.66 9.00
C ALA A 5 -9.07 -4.38 9.82
N PRO A 6 -8.45 -4.26 11.01
CA PRO A 6 -8.60 -3.04 11.80
C PRO A 6 -8.14 -1.87 10.92
N PRO A 7 -8.90 -0.76 10.82
CA PRO A 7 -8.36 0.45 10.21
C PRO A 7 -7.09 0.75 11.01
N ALA A 8 -5.93 0.63 10.35
CA ALA A 8 -4.67 1.11 10.90
C ALA A 8 -4.95 2.53 11.38
N ARG A 9 -4.40 2.90 12.54
CA ARG A 9 -4.59 4.23 13.13
C ARG A 9 -4.12 5.29 12.13
N ILE A 10 -5.00 5.72 11.24
CA ILE A 10 -4.86 6.95 10.45
C ILE A 10 -5.29 8.09 11.38
N GLY A 11 -4.73 8.13 12.59
CA GLY A 11 -4.88 9.25 13.51
C GLY A 11 -3.89 10.38 13.19
N GLY A 12 -3.10 10.24 12.12
CA GLY A 12 -2.05 11.17 11.73
C GLY A 12 -2.31 11.82 10.36
N MET A 13 -1.69 12.98 10.17
CA MET A 13 -1.68 13.79 8.95
C MET A 13 -1.25 12.96 7.72
N PHE A 14 -1.93 13.16 6.58
CA PHE A 14 -1.60 12.48 5.32
C PHE A 14 -0.16 12.78 4.90
N ASN A 15 0.65 11.74 4.67
CA ASN A 15 1.98 11.89 4.10
C ASN A 15 2.01 11.40 2.64
N PRO A 16 2.09 12.30 1.64
CA PRO A 16 2.07 11.91 0.22
C PRO A 16 3.26 11.04 -0.20
N LYS A 17 4.30 10.93 0.63
CA LYS A 17 5.48 10.10 0.36
C LYS A 17 5.35 8.66 0.84
N THR A 18 4.43 8.36 1.75
CA THR A 18 4.35 7.05 2.41
C THR A 18 2.94 6.50 2.49
N ASP A 19 1.92 7.33 2.41
CA ASP A 19 0.52 6.92 2.51
C ASP A 19 -0.12 6.83 1.13
N LEU A 20 -0.94 5.78 0.95
CA LEU A 20 -1.80 5.64 -0.21
C LEU A 20 -3.00 6.57 -0.03
N VAL A 21 -3.26 7.46 -0.99
CA VAL A 21 -4.40 8.38 -0.90
C VAL A 21 -5.72 7.60 -0.83
N SER A 22 -5.79 6.49 -1.56
CA SER A 22 -6.93 5.59 -1.57
C SER A 22 -7.29 5.07 -0.17
N HIS A 23 -6.28 4.70 0.63
CA HIS A 23 -6.51 4.15 1.97
C HIS A 23 -6.84 5.25 2.99
N PHE A 24 -6.14 6.39 2.91
CA PHE A 24 -6.42 7.56 3.74
C PHE A 24 -7.86 8.03 3.56
N LEU A 25 -8.31 8.19 2.32
CA LEU A 25 -9.68 8.62 2.00
C LEU A 25 -10.71 7.55 2.38
N ALA A 26 -10.41 6.27 2.21
CA ALA A 26 -11.28 5.19 2.68
C ALA A 26 -11.47 5.20 4.20
N ALA A 27 -10.42 5.49 4.97
CA ALA A 27 -10.52 5.65 6.41
C ALA A 27 -11.39 6.87 6.79
N ARG A 28 -11.15 8.03 6.18
CA ARG A 28 -11.97 9.24 6.39
C ARG A 28 -13.44 9.01 5.99
N ALA A 29 -13.70 8.34 4.89
CA ALA A 29 -15.06 7.99 4.46
C ALA A 29 -15.73 7.01 5.45
N ALA A 30 -14.98 6.08 6.04
CA ALA A 30 -15.51 5.19 7.07
C ALA A 30 -15.82 5.93 8.39
N GLU A 31 -15.00 6.91 8.76
CA GLU A 31 -15.26 7.80 9.91
C GLU A 31 -16.49 8.68 9.66
N LEU A 32 -16.62 9.28 8.48
CA LEU A 32 -17.80 10.04 8.07
C LEU A 32 -19.08 9.20 8.01
N ALA A 33 -18.96 7.92 7.64
CA ALA A 33 -20.09 7.00 7.67
C ALA A 33 -20.48 6.60 9.10
N ALA A 34 -19.54 6.62 10.04
CA ALA A 34 -19.82 6.37 11.46
C ALA A 34 -20.34 7.63 12.17
N ASP A 35 -19.80 8.79 11.82
CA ASP A 35 -20.14 10.10 12.36
C ASP A 35 -20.08 11.15 11.24
N ALA A 36 -21.23 11.46 10.65
CA ALA A 36 -21.31 12.41 9.54
C ALA A 36 -20.93 13.85 9.94
N ALA A 37 -20.94 14.14 11.24
CA ALA A 37 -20.58 15.43 11.82
C ALA A 37 -19.10 15.53 12.20
N HIS A 38 -18.27 14.52 11.89
CA HIS A 38 -16.90 14.45 12.40
C HIS A 38 -16.10 15.69 11.97
N PRO A 39 -15.76 16.59 12.91
CA PRO A 39 -15.06 17.82 12.57
C PRO A 39 -13.65 17.44 12.08
N GLY A 40 -13.34 17.82 10.84
CA GLY A 40 -12.02 17.60 10.25
C GLY A 40 -11.87 16.36 9.36
N ALA A 41 -12.86 15.47 9.25
CA ALA A 41 -12.75 14.33 8.33
C ALA A 41 -12.78 14.77 6.85
N TRP A 42 -13.71 15.67 6.50
CA TRP A 42 -13.75 16.32 5.19
C TRP A 42 -12.55 17.24 4.95
N GLU A 43 -12.07 17.95 5.97
CA GLU A 43 -10.89 18.81 5.83
C GLU A 43 -9.62 17.99 5.59
N GLY A 44 -9.44 16.87 6.29
CA GLY A 44 -8.34 15.95 6.04
C GLY A 44 -8.38 15.37 4.64
N ALA A 45 -9.58 15.04 4.12
CA ALA A 45 -9.75 14.61 2.74
C ALA A 45 -9.36 15.71 1.73
N LYS A 46 -9.76 16.95 1.98
CA LYS A 46 -9.38 18.11 1.16
C LYS A 46 -7.89 18.41 1.21
N GLN A 47 -7.27 18.35 2.39
CA GLN A 47 -5.82 18.50 2.56
C GLN A 47 -5.03 17.42 1.84
N ALA A 48 -5.52 16.18 1.85
CA ALA A 48 -4.89 15.09 1.10
C ALA A 48 -4.96 15.34 -0.41
N LEU A 49 -6.09 15.84 -0.91
CA LEU A 49 -6.24 16.22 -2.33
C LEU A 49 -5.34 17.41 -2.72
N ASP A 50 -5.26 18.43 -1.87
CA ASP A 50 -4.41 19.60 -2.06
C ASP A 50 -2.93 19.22 -2.11
N ALA A 51 -2.48 18.34 -1.20
CA ALA A 51 -1.12 17.80 -1.19
C ALA A 51 -0.75 17.03 -2.47
N LEU A 52 -1.75 16.53 -3.20
CA LEU A 52 -1.59 15.83 -4.48
C LEU A 52 -1.79 16.75 -5.69
N HIS A 53 -1.99 18.05 -5.47
CA HIS A 53 -2.28 19.06 -6.49
C HIS A 53 -3.52 18.74 -7.34
N GLY A 54 -4.62 18.31 -6.71
CA GLY A 54 -5.94 18.27 -7.38
C GLY A 54 -5.98 17.45 -8.67
N THR A 55 -5.41 16.25 -8.65
CA THR A 55 -5.21 15.45 -9.88
C THR A 55 -6.46 14.68 -10.34
N ASP A 56 -7.52 14.61 -9.51
CA ASP A 56 -8.77 13.91 -9.85
C ASP A 56 -9.99 14.82 -9.61
N PRO A 57 -10.60 15.37 -10.67
CA PRO A 57 -11.70 16.33 -10.55
C PRO A 57 -12.99 15.70 -10.02
N ASP A 58 -13.23 14.40 -10.27
CA ASP A 58 -14.39 13.70 -9.71
C ASP A 58 -14.28 13.58 -8.18
N LEU A 59 -13.07 13.24 -7.71
CA LEU A 59 -12.80 13.12 -6.30
C LEU A 59 -12.82 14.49 -5.60
N ALA A 60 -12.26 15.52 -6.23
CA ALA A 60 -12.34 16.88 -5.74
C ALA A 60 -13.79 17.35 -5.65
N ALA A 61 -14.61 17.11 -6.68
CA ALA A 61 -16.03 17.45 -6.66
C ALA A 61 -16.77 16.72 -5.52
N ALA A 62 -16.52 15.44 -5.31
CA ALA A 62 -17.16 14.67 -4.23
C ALA A 62 -16.75 15.18 -2.83
N VAL A 63 -15.49 15.57 -2.63
CA VAL A 63 -15.00 16.12 -1.36
C VAL A 63 -15.52 17.54 -1.11
N GLU A 64 -15.51 18.40 -2.13
CA GLU A 64 -16.04 19.78 -2.02
C GLU A 64 -17.56 19.79 -1.80
N ALA A 65 -18.30 18.91 -2.48
CA ALA A 65 -19.73 18.73 -2.28
C ALA A 65 -20.08 18.02 -0.95
N ARG A 66 -19.07 17.53 -0.21
CA ARG A 66 -19.23 16.70 1.00
C ARG A 66 -20.16 15.50 0.76
N ASP A 67 -20.02 14.93 -0.42
CA ASP A 67 -20.92 13.91 -0.94
C ASP A 67 -20.36 12.52 -0.62
N LEU A 68 -20.69 12.03 0.58
CA LEU A 68 -20.22 10.75 1.09
C LEU A 68 -20.51 9.56 0.15
N PRO A 69 -21.72 9.39 -0.42
CA PRO A 69 -21.98 8.27 -1.31
C PRO A 69 -21.15 8.34 -2.59
N ALA A 70 -20.94 9.54 -3.17
CA ALA A 70 -20.08 9.72 -4.33
C ALA A 70 -18.62 9.39 -4.01
N LEU A 71 -18.09 9.93 -2.90
CA LEU A 71 -16.74 9.64 -2.42
C LEU A 71 -16.53 8.13 -2.22
N ARG A 72 -17.46 7.47 -1.54
CA ARG A 72 -17.40 6.03 -1.30
C ARG A 72 -17.50 5.22 -2.60
N GLY A 73 -18.30 5.66 -3.56
CA GLY A 73 -18.38 5.02 -4.88
C GLY A 73 -17.07 5.10 -5.67
N ILE A 74 -16.34 6.21 -5.57
CA ILE A 74 -15.02 6.35 -6.20
C ILE A 74 -14.00 5.43 -5.51
N LEU A 75 -13.99 5.43 -4.17
CA LEU A 75 -13.07 4.60 -3.37
C LEU A 75 -13.36 3.11 -3.53
N ASP A 76 -14.62 2.71 -3.65
CA ASP A 76 -15.02 1.33 -3.95
C ASP A 76 -14.52 0.89 -5.33
N GLN A 77 -14.56 1.77 -6.34
CA GLN A 77 -14.01 1.45 -7.66
C GLN A 77 -12.48 1.27 -7.63
N TRP A 78 -11.75 2.07 -6.83
CA TRP A 78 -10.31 1.89 -6.61
C TRP A 78 -9.99 0.60 -5.86
N THR A 79 -10.73 0.29 -4.80
CA THR A 79 -10.53 -0.95 -4.04
C THR A 79 -11.00 -2.18 -4.83
N SER A 80 -12.07 -2.11 -5.60
CA SER A 80 -12.54 -3.20 -6.46
C SER A 80 -11.61 -3.43 -7.67
N GLY A 81 -10.70 -2.51 -7.97
CA GLY A 81 -9.82 -2.57 -9.15
C GLY A 81 -10.53 -2.23 -10.46
N LYS A 82 -11.79 -1.76 -10.40
CA LYS A 82 -12.53 -1.26 -11.56
C LYS A 82 -11.93 0.01 -12.14
N ARG A 83 -11.30 0.83 -11.30
CA ARG A 83 -10.55 2.03 -11.69
C ARG A 83 -9.08 1.86 -11.29
N PRO A 84 -8.12 2.19 -12.18
CA PRO A 84 -6.71 2.15 -11.82
C PRO A 84 -6.44 3.08 -10.63
N PRO A 85 -5.57 2.68 -9.68
CA PRO A 85 -5.20 3.53 -8.56
C PRO A 85 -4.60 4.83 -9.09
N HIS A 86 -4.77 5.89 -8.30
CA HIS A 86 -4.31 7.24 -8.61
C HIS A 86 -2.83 7.27 -9.04
N GLU A 87 -2.43 8.20 -9.90
CA GLU A 87 -1.06 8.29 -10.44
C GLU A 87 -0.02 8.30 -9.30
N HIS A 88 -0.27 9.09 -8.25
CA HIS A 88 0.59 9.14 -7.06
C HIS A 88 0.75 7.77 -6.36
N ASP A 89 -0.35 7.02 -6.22
CA ASP A 89 -0.32 5.67 -5.63
C ASP A 89 0.49 4.73 -6.53
N ARG A 90 0.35 4.83 -7.87
CA ARG A 90 1.15 4.04 -8.82
C ARG A 90 2.63 4.35 -8.71
N ASP A 91 3.00 5.62 -8.59
CA ASP A 91 4.38 6.05 -8.40
C ASP A 91 4.96 5.50 -7.09
N LEU A 92 4.20 5.57 -6.01
CA LEU A 92 4.58 5.04 -4.71
C LEU A 92 4.79 3.53 -4.76
N LEU A 93 3.84 2.78 -5.34
CA LEU A 93 3.93 1.34 -5.56
C LEU A 93 5.14 0.96 -6.43
N LYS A 94 5.45 1.75 -7.46
CA LYS A 94 6.61 1.55 -8.34
C LYS A 94 7.92 1.78 -7.60
N ARG A 95 8.01 2.83 -6.78
CA ARG A 95 9.20 3.13 -5.96
C ARG A 95 9.42 2.07 -4.88
N ALA A 96 8.36 1.65 -4.19
CA ALA A 96 8.42 0.56 -3.21
C ALA A 96 8.89 -0.75 -3.87
N MET A 97 8.30 -1.13 -5.02
CA MET A 97 8.71 -2.35 -5.72
C MET A 97 10.17 -2.30 -6.21
N ARG A 98 10.66 -1.12 -6.64
CA ARG A 98 12.08 -0.92 -6.94
C ARG A 98 12.97 -1.12 -5.71
N ALA A 99 12.58 -0.59 -4.56
CA ALA A 99 13.32 -0.77 -3.31
C ALA A 99 13.34 -2.24 -2.87
N PHE A 100 12.22 -2.95 -3.01
CA PHE A 100 12.12 -4.38 -2.74
C PHE A 100 13.06 -5.20 -3.62
N ARG A 101 13.00 -5.01 -4.94
CA ARG A 101 13.89 -5.72 -5.88
C ARG A 101 15.37 -5.45 -5.60
N LYS A 102 15.71 -4.20 -5.27
CA LYS A 102 17.08 -3.84 -4.87
C LYS A 102 17.53 -4.61 -3.62
N ARG A 103 16.68 -4.67 -2.59
CA ARG A 103 16.98 -5.38 -1.36
C ARG A 103 17.04 -6.90 -1.55
N LEU A 104 16.11 -7.45 -2.32
CA LEU A 104 16.07 -8.87 -2.67
C LEU A 104 17.35 -9.27 -3.40
N GLY A 105 17.79 -8.50 -4.39
CA GLY A 105 19.04 -8.77 -5.11
C GLY A 105 20.26 -8.79 -4.18
N VAL A 106 20.36 -7.83 -3.26
CA VAL A 106 21.46 -7.80 -2.26
C VAL A 106 21.38 -9.01 -1.32
N THR A 107 20.20 -9.37 -0.82
CA THR A 107 20.02 -10.53 0.07
C THR A 107 20.34 -11.85 -0.63
N VAL A 108 19.97 -12.01 -1.90
CA VAL A 108 20.33 -13.19 -2.70
C VAL A 108 21.85 -13.27 -2.88
N LEU A 109 22.51 -12.17 -3.27
CA LEU A 109 23.97 -12.12 -3.41
C LEU A 109 24.71 -12.44 -2.12
N ASP A 110 24.23 -11.96 -0.98
CA ASP A 110 24.81 -12.22 0.35
C ASP A 110 24.64 -13.70 0.76
N ALA A 111 23.48 -14.30 0.46
CA ALA A 111 23.23 -15.72 0.68
C ALA A 111 24.12 -16.62 -0.20
N GLU A 112 24.32 -16.25 -1.47
CA GLU A 112 25.24 -16.94 -2.38
C GLU A 112 26.70 -16.79 -1.96
N SER A 113 27.09 -15.61 -1.46
CA SER A 113 28.45 -15.35 -0.95
C SER A 113 28.76 -16.13 0.33
N THR A 114 27.77 -16.30 1.23
CA THR A 114 27.92 -17.06 2.47
C THR A 114 27.99 -18.58 2.23
N VAL A 115 27.41 -19.08 1.14
CA VAL A 115 27.45 -20.51 0.75
C VAL A 115 28.85 -21.01 0.36
N GLY A 116 29.84 -20.12 0.16
CA GLY A 116 31.22 -20.49 -0.16
C GLY A 116 32.12 -20.97 0.99
N GLY A 117 31.63 -21.09 2.23
CA GLY A 117 32.47 -21.16 3.43
C GLY A 117 32.31 -22.35 4.40
N GLY A 118 31.73 -23.50 4.02
CA GLY A 118 31.63 -24.64 4.95
C GLY A 118 31.30 -25.99 4.30
N PRO A 119 32.03 -27.09 4.60
CA PRO A 119 31.93 -28.38 3.90
C PRO A 119 30.72 -29.25 4.30
N MET A 120 29.66 -28.69 4.89
CA MET A 120 28.56 -29.51 5.41
C MET A 120 27.21 -28.78 5.40
N SER A 121 26.63 -28.57 4.22
CA SER A 121 25.18 -28.36 4.04
C SER A 121 24.81 -28.67 2.59
N GLY A 122 24.72 -29.97 2.30
CA GLY A 122 24.16 -30.45 1.04
C GLY A 122 22.67 -30.13 0.95
N GLY A 123 22.27 -29.56 -0.18
CA GLY A 123 20.92 -29.79 -0.71
C GLY A 123 19.79 -29.02 -0.03
N ARG A 124 19.82 -27.70 -0.08
CA ARG A 124 18.58 -26.97 -0.34
C ARG A 124 18.94 -25.73 -1.12
N SER A 125 18.66 -25.76 -2.42
CA SER A 125 18.63 -24.58 -3.26
C SER A 125 17.94 -23.49 -2.45
N SER A 126 18.66 -22.40 -2.16
CA SER A 126 18.13 -21.28 -1.41
C SER A 126 17.03 -20.63 -2.24
N ASP A 127 15.82 -21.19 -2.16
CA ASP A 127 14.55 -20.66 -2.64
C ASP A 127 14.18 -19.47 -1.74
N ILE A 128 15.10 -18.51 -1.55
CA ILE A 128 14.86 -17.25 -0.84
C ILE A 128 13.99 -16.42 -1.79
N ALA A 129 12.74 -16.83 -1.91
CA ALA A 129 11.72 -16.12 -2.66
C ALA A 129 11.20 -14.91 -1.87
N GLY A 130 11.50 -14.83 -0.55
CA GLY A 130 10.91 -13.86 0.37
C GLY A 130 11.90 -13.17 1.30
N ILE A 131 11.73 -11.85 1.44
CA ILE A 131 12.52 -11.01 2.34
C ILE A 131 11.62 -10.10 3.17
N THR A 132 12.14 -9.65 4.31
CA THR A 132 11.51 -8.55 5.05
C THR A 132 11.66 -7.27 4.23
N PRO A 133 10.56 -6.57 3.90
CA PRO A 133 10.61 -5.37 3.09
C PRO A 133 11.35 -4.24 3.83
N PRO A 134 11.93 -3.28 3.10
CA PRO A 134 12.59 -2.13 3.70
C PRO A 134 11.60 -1.31 4.55
N ARG A 135 12.10 -0.75 5.67
CA ARG A 135 11.31 0.04 6.63
C ARG A 135 10.95 1.44 6.09
N ASP A 136 11.53 1.83 4.95
CA ASP A 136 11.25 3.09 4.25
C ASP A 136 9.79 3.21 3.77
N TYR A 137 9.10 2.07 3.59
CA TYR A 137 7.73 2.03 3.13
C TYR A 137 6.85 1.27 4.13
N PRO A 138 5.67 1.80 4.50
CA PRO A 138 4.76 1.12 5.40
C PRO A 138 4.26 -0.20 4.83
N ARG A 139 3.87 -1.11 5.75
CA ARG A 139 3.28 -2.43 5.44
C ARG A 139 2.09 -2.36 4.49
N GLU A 140 1.36 -1.25 4.48
CA GLU A 140 0.15 -1.06 3.66
C GLU A 140 0.46 -1.05 2.16
N ILE A 141 1.58 -0.45 1.75
CA ILE A 141 2.03 -0.48 0.35
C ILE A 141 2.36 -1.91 -0.07
N TRP A 142 3.02 -2.67 0.82
CA TRP A 142 3.37 -4.07 0.58
C TRP A 142 2.14 -4.96 0.50
N LEU A 143 1.17 -4.74 1.38
CA LEU A 143 -0.13 -5.41 1.35
C LEU A 143 -0.90 -5.09 0.07
N GLU A 144 -0.89 -3.84 -0.41
CA GLU A 144 -1.54 -3.47 -1.66
C GLU A 144 -0.85 -4.11 -2.88
N LEU A 145 0.49 -4.15 -2.91
CA LEU A 145 1.24 -4.89 -3.93
C LEU A 145 0.90 -6.39 -3.91
N ALA A 146 0.73 -6.96 -2.72
CA ALA A 146 0.31 -8.35 -2.58
C ALA A 146 -1.13 -8.58 -3.03
N ARG A 147 -2.03 -7.63 -2.74
CA ARG A 147 -3.42 -7.63 -3.20
C ARG A 147 -3.54 -7.54 -4.72
N GLN A 148 -2.65 -6.77 -5.35
CA GLN A 148 -2.51 -6.68 -6.81
C GLN A 148 -1.86 -7.92 -7.45
N GLY A 149 -1.43 -8.91 -6.65
CA GLY A 149 -0.75 -10.12 -7.14
C GLY A 149 0.71 -9.89 -7.58
N ARG A 150 1.28 -8.70 -7.33
CA ARG A 150 2.67 -8.39 -7.68
C ARG A 150 3.66 -9.00 -6.68
N LEU A 151 3.22 -9.12 -5.44
CA LEU A 151 3.94 -9.80 -4.36
C LEU A 151 3.05 -10.89 -3.76
N ARG A 152 3.66 -11.80 -3.01
CA ARG A 152 2.94 -12.77 -2.18
C ARG A 152 3.28 -12.49 -0.72
N ASN A 153 2.27 -12.40 0.12
CA ASN A 153 2.50 -12.27 1.56
C ASN A 153 2.76 -13.67 2.12
N ALA A 154 4.01 -13.92 2.54
CA ALA A 154 4.44 -15.19 3.12
C ALA A 154 4.09 -15.32 4.62
N GLY A 155 3.57 -14.24 5.22
CA GLY A 155 3.34 -14.15 6.66
C GLY A 155 4.54 -13.60 7.41
N GLN A 156 4.35 -13.28 8.70
CA GLN A 156 5.38 -12.72 9.60
C GLN A 156 6.05 -11.42 9.12
N GLY A 157 5.40 -10.66 8.23
CA GLY A 157 5.98 -9.45 7.64
C GLY A 157 7.01 -9.74 6.54
N VAL A 158 7.07 -10.97 6.05
CA VAL A 158 7.89 -11.38 4.91
C VAL A 158 7.04 -11.36 3.65
N PHE A 159 7.59 -10.80 2.58
CA PHE A 159 6.95 -10.74 1.27
C PHE A 159 7.84 -11.42 0.25
N GLU A 160 7.20 -12.15 -0.66
CA GLU A 160 7.82 -12.91 -1.74
C GLU A 160 7.51 -12.30 -3.11
N LEU A 161 8.41 -12.45 -4.08
CA LEU A 161 8.05 -12.18 -5.48
C LEU A 161 6.98 -13.18 -5.91
N GLY A 162 5.88 -12.68 -6.47
CA GLY A 162 4.90 -13.56 -7.12
C GLY A 162 5.58 -14.33 -8.25
N ARG A 163 5.34 -15.64 -8.34
CA ARG A 163 5.96 -16.60 -9.28
C ARG A 163 5.66 -16.33 -10.78
N GLY A 164 5.27 -15.12 -11.17
CA GLY A 164 4.83 -14.75 -12.52
C GLY A 164 5.40 -13.40 -12.98
N GLY A 165 6.72 -13.30 -13.04
CA GLY A 165 7.44 -12.16 -13.63
C GLY A 165 8.72 -12.62 -14.31
#